data_AF-A0A0S4KVU7-F1
#
_entry.id   AF-A0A0S4KVU7-F1
#
_cell.length_a   1.000
_cell.length_b   1.000
_cell.length_c   1.000
_cell.angle_alpha   90.00
_cell.angle_beta   90.00
_cell.angle_gamma   90.00
#
_symmetry.space_group_name_H-M   'P 1'
#
loop_
_entity.id
_entity.type
_entity.pdbx_description
1 polymer ?
#
loop_
_entity_poly.entity_id
_entity_poly.type
_entity_poly.pdbx_seq_one_letter_code
_entity_poly.pdbx_strand_id
1 'polypeptide(L)'
;MEKSRLELTVGVFVLIGIVCLGYLSIKLGKLELVGGDLYEVDAPFNSASGLKPGAAVEIAGVEVGRVKSIVLKDDQAVVRLAVHNNVKLYTDTFASIKTRGIIGEKFVSLSPGGGGEPLQAGGIIRDTESGLDLEELVSQYVHGKVK
;
A
#
# COMPACT_ATOMS: atom_id res chain seq x y z
N MET A 1 -11.53 -50.68 23.83
CA MET A 1 -11.05 -50.24 22.49
C MET A 1 -11.81 -49.03 21.94
N GLU A 2 -13.06 -48.74 22.36
CA GLU A 2 -13.83 -47.59 21.84
C GLU A 2 -13.36 -46.21 22.33
N LYS A 3 -12.91 -46.08 23.60
CA LYS A 3 -12.44 -44.79 24.15
C LYS A 3 -11.25 -44.19 23.38
N SER A 4 -10.24 -45.01 23.06
CA SER A 4 -9.06 -44.53 22.31
C SER A 4 -9.38 -44.12 20.87
N ARG A 5 -10.39 -44.72 20.21
CA ARG A 5 -10.86 -44.28 18.89
C ARG A 5 -11.54 -42.91 18.95
N LEU A 6 -12.31 -42.67 20.02
CA LEU A 6 -12.96 -41.38 20.24
C LEU A 6 -11.92 -40.27 20.49
N GLU A 7 -10.95 -40.52 21.37
CA GLU A 7 -9.86 -39.59 21.69
C GLU A 7 -9.03 -39.24 20.44
N LEU A 8 -8.69 -40.23 19.60
CA LEU A 8 -7.95 -40.01 18.37
C LEU A 8 -8.78 -39.22 17.33
N THR A 9 -10.08 -39.46 17.25
CA THR A 9 -10.99 -38.73 16.35
C THR A 9 -11.13 -37.27 16.76
N VAL A 10 -11.28 -36.99 18.05
CA VAL A 10 -11.34 -35.62 18.58
C VAL A 10 -10.00 -34.91 18.38
N GLY A 11 -8.88 -35.60 18.61
CA GLY A 11 -7.55 -35.06 18.37
C GLY A 11 -7.35 -34.64 16.90
N VAL A 12 -7.72 -35.50 15.95
CA VAL A 12 -7.67 -35.18 14.52
C VAL A 12 -8.59 -34.02 14.16
N PHE A 13 -9.82 -33.98 14.71
CA PHE A 13 -10.77 -32.89 14.48
C PHE A 13 -10.22 -31.54 14.96
N VAL A 14 -9.65 -31.49 16.16
CA VAL A 14 -9.04 -30.26 16.71
C VAL A 14 -7.83 -29.84 15.86
N LEU A 15 -6.99 -30.79 15.44
CA LEU A 15 -5.82 -30.50 14.62
C LEU A 15 -6.21 -29.92 13.26
N ILE A 16 -7.22 -30.49 12.60
CA ILE A 16 -7.80 -29.92 11.37
C ILE A 16 -8.35 -28.51 11.63
N GLY A 17 -9.04 -28.30 12.76
CA GLY A 17 -9.54 -27.00 13.17
C GLY A 17 -8.43 -25.94 13.28
N ILE A 18 -7.32 -26.28 13.95
CA ILE A 18 -6.15 -25.40 14.08
C ILE A 18 -5.52 -25.10 12.72
N VAL A 19 -5.39 -26.11 11.84
CA VAL A 19 -4.85 -25.92 10.48
C VAL A 19 -5.76 -24.98 9.67
N CYS A 20 -7.08 -25.18 9.71
CA CYS A 20 -8.04 -24.30 9.03
C CYS A 20 -7.99 -22.86 9.57
N LEU A 21 -7.92 -22.69 10.89
CA LEU A 21 -7.77 -21.38 11.53
C LEU A 21 -6.47 -20.70 11.10
N GLY A 22 -5.34 -21.41 11.14
CA GLY A 22 -4.06 -20.89 10.68
C GLY A 22 -4.09 -20.48 9.20
N TYR A 23 -4.70 -21.31 8.35
CA TYR A 23 -4.87 -21.01 6.92
C TYR A 23 -5.73 -19.75 6.70
N LEU A 24 -6.87 -19.63 7.40
CA LEU A 24 -7.72 -18.45 7.32
C LEU A 24 -7.02 -17.19 7.84
N SER A 25 -6.28 -17.27 8.94
CA SER A 25 -5.53 -16.14 9.50
C SER A 25 -4.51 -15.59 8.49
N ILE A 26 -3.78 -16.46 7.79
CA ILE A 26 -2.83 -16.03 6.74
C ILE A 26 -3.58 -15.37 5.58
N LYS A 27 -4.67 -16.00 5.11
CA LYS A 27 -5.41 -15.51 3.94
C LYS A 27 -6.15 -14.18 4.19
N LEU A 28 -6.73 -14.00 5.38
CA LEU A 28 -7.43 -12.76 5.77
C LEU A 28 -6.47 -11.66 6.20
N GLY A 29 -5.34 -12.02 6.82
CA GLY A 29 -4.35 -11.06 7.28
C GLY A 29 -3.64 -10.30 6.16
N LYS A 30 -3.88 -10.64 4.88
CA LYS A 30 -3.12 -10.15 3.72
C LYS A 30 -1.60 -10.22 3.98
N LEU A 31 -1.17 -11.19 4.80
CA LEU A 31 0.24 -11.50 4.99
C LEU A 31 0.67 -12.17 3.68
N GLU A 32 1.10 -11.35 2.72
CA GLU A 32 1.79 -11.79 1.51
C GLU A 32 3.15 -12.36 1.92
N LEU A 33 3.15 -13.52 2.60
CA LEU A 33 4.32 -14.36 2.84
C LEU A 33 4.80 -15.01 1.54
N VAL A 34 3.92 -15.07 0.53
CA VAL A 34 4.23 -15.54 -0.82
C VAL A 34 4.53 -14.31 -1.66
N GLY A 35 5.82 -14.00 -1.77
CA GLY A 35 6.32 -12.91 -2.59
C GLY A 35 5.84 -13.04 -4.03
N GLY A 36 4.87 -12.21 -4.40
CA GLY A 36 4.78 -11.77 -5.78
C GLY A 36 6.09 -11.06 -6.11
N ASP A 37 6.55 -11.22 -7.35
CA ASP A 37 7.66 -10.47 -7.93
C ASP A 37 7.34 -8.97 -7.88
N LEU A 38 7.61 -8.35 -6.73
CA LEU A 38 7.40 -6.94 -6.42
C LEU A 38 8.78 -6.31 -6.23
N TYR A 39 8.99 -5.15 -6.83
CA TYR A 39 10.14 -4.31 -6.53
C TYR A 39 9.71 -3.08 -5.73
N GLU A 40 10.62 -2.58 -4.93
CA GLU A 40 10.36 -1.46 -4.03
C GLU A 40 10.88 -0.17 -4.64
N VAL A 41 10.10 0.91 -4.51
CA VAL A 41 10.51 2.28 -4.86
C VAL A 41 10.06 3.22 -3.77
N ASP A 42 10.86 4.24 -3.48
CA ASP A 42 10.56 5.24 -2.46
C ASP A 42 10.00 6.52 -3.12
N ALA A 43 8.95 7.09 -2.55
CA ALA A 43 8.32 8.33 -2.98
C ALA A 43 8.19 9.28 -1.78
N PRO A 44 8.97 10.38 -1.70
CA PRO A 44 8.88 11.34 -0.62
C PRO A 44 7.68 12.28 -0.82
N PHE A 45 6.82 12.44 0.18
CA PHE A 45 5.71 13.40 0.15
C PHE A 45 5.87 14.43 1.26
N ASN A 46 5.40 15.66 1.03
CA ASN A 46 5.33 16.68 2.08
C ASN A 46 4.30 16.29 3.15
N SER A 47 3.22 15.63 2.76
CA SER A 47 2.24 15.07 3.68
C SER A 47 1.71 13.74 3.17
N ALA A 48 1.69 12.74 4.05
CA ALA A 48 1.02 11.45 3.85
C ALA A 48 -0.26 11.32 4.69
N SER A 49 -0.85 12.44 5.14
CA SER A 49 -2.06 12.45 5.97
C SER A 49 -3.18 11.64 5.35
N GLY A 50 -3.69 10.67 6.11
CA GLY A 50 -4.77 9.76 5.68
C GLY A 50 -4.33 8.56 4.83
N LEU A 51 -3.07 8.50 4.39
CA LEU A 51 -2.50 7.31 3.74
C LEU A 51 -2.08 6.28 4.80
N LYS A 52 -2.33 5.00 4.53
CA LYS A 52 -2.01 3.90 5.45
C LYS A 52 -1.14 2.84 4.77
N PRO A 53 -0.27 2.14 5.51
CA PRO A 53 0.34 0.91 5.02
C PRO A 53 -0.72 -0.07 4.51
N GLY A 54 -0.45 -0.72 3.38
CA GLY A 54 -1.38 -1.59 2.68
C GLY A 54 -2.35 -0.88 1.73
N ALA A 55 -2.33 0.46 1.65
CA ALA A 55 -3.11 1.21 0.65
C ALA A 55 -2.71 0.81 -0.78
N ALA A 56 -3.67 0.85 -1.70
CA ALA A 56 -3.44 0.47 -3.09
C ALA A 56 -2.50 1.46 -3.79
N VAL A 57 -1.70 0.94 -4.72
CA VAL A 57 -0.92 1.71 -5.68
C VAL A 57 -1.50 1.43 -7.06
N GLU A 58 -1.89 2.47 -7.78
CA GLU A 58 -2.66 2.34 -9.02
C GLU A 58 -2.03 3.11 -10.18
N ILE A 59 -2.10 2.52 -11.39
CA ILE A 59 -1.83 3.23 -12.65
C ILE A 59 -3.12 3.22 -13.45
N ALA A 60 -3.59 4.40 -13.87
CA ALA A 60 -4.82 4.56 -14.65
C ALA A 60 -6.05 3.83 -14.03
N GLY A 61 -6.12 3.73 -12.70
CA GLY A 61 -7.21 3.06 -11.97
C GLY A 61 -7.06 1.54 -11.80
N VAL A 62 -5.95 0.96 -12.24
CA VAL A 62 -5.63 -0.47 -12.06
C VAL A 62 -4.63 -0.64 -10.93
N GLU A 63 -4.93 -1.50 -9.96
CA GLU A 63 -4.02 -1.84 -8.86
C GLU A 63 -2.77 -2.55 -9.41
N VAL A 64 -1.60 -1.94 -9.18
CA VAL A 64 -0.28 -2.41 -9.62
C VAL A 64 0.66 -2.71 -8.46
N GLY A 65 0.20 -2.51 -7.23
CA GLY A 65 1.03 -2.65 -6.05
C GLY A 65 0.35 -2.15 -4.78
N ARG A 66 1.13 -2.04 -3.71
CA ARG A 66 0.68 -1.56 -2.40
C ARG A 66 1.72 -0.70 -1.70
N VAL A 67 1.27 0.16 -0.80
CA VAL A 67 2.14 0.89 0.12
C VAL A 67 2.69 -0.09 1.17
N LYS A 68 4.01 -0.29 1.19
CA LYS A 68 4.68 -1.19 2.14
C LYS A 68 4.86 -0.54 3.50
N SER A 69 5.35 0.70 3.53
CA SER A 69 5.62 1.44 4.76
C SER A 69 5.64 2.94 4.54
N ILE A 70 5.45 3.71 5.60
CA ILE A 70 5.54 5.17 5.60
C ILE A 70 6.47 5.55 6.75
N VAL A 71 7.54 6.29 6.46
CA VAL A 71 8.53 6.73 7.45
C VAL A 71 8.79 8.23 7.32
N LEU A 72 8.98 8.91 8.44
CA LEU A 72 9.38 10.33 8.44
C LEU A 72 10.89 10.43 8.28
N LYS A 73 11.35 11.21 7.30
CA LYS A 73 12.78 11.50 7.07
C LYS A 73 12.91 12.91 6.52
N ASP A 74 13.80 13.71 7.10
CA ASP A 74 14.10 15.09 6.65
C ASP A 74 12.83 15.94 6.46
N ASP A 75 11.91 15.87 7.43
CA ASP A 75 10.58 16.53 7.43
C ASP A 75 9.63 16.11 6.28
N GLN A 76 9.94 15.04 5.57
CA GLN A 76 9.09 14.45 4.53
C GLN A 76 8.62 13.05 4.92
N ALA A 77 7.40 12.71 4.52
CA ALA A 77 6.87 11.37 4.62
C ALA A 77 7.38 10.54 3.43
N VAL A 78 8.40 9.72 3.66
CA VAL A 78 8.91 8.77 2.66
C VAL A 78 8.01 7.55 2.64
N VAL A 79 7.25 7.42 1.55
CA VAL A 79 6.33 6.32 1.31
C VAL A 79 7.05 5.28 0.46
N ARG A 80 7.20 4.06 0.99
CA ARG A 80 7.75 2.93 0.26
C ARG A 80 6.64 2.18 -0.45
N LEU A 81 6.74 2.09 -1.76
CA LEU A 81 5.78 1.40 -2.63
C LEU A 81 6.36 0.04 -3.03
N ALA A 82 5.55 -1.01 -2.98
CA ALA A 82 5.86 -2.30 -3.57
C ALA A 82 5.02 -2.44 -4.85
N VAL A 83 5.68 -2.51 -6.00
CA VAL A 83 5.06 -2.49 -7.34
C VAL A 83 5.42 -3.77 -8.08
N HIS A 84 4.49 -4.34 -8.85
CA HIS A 84 4.74 -5.58 -9.59
C HIS A 84 5.84 -5.43 -10.66
N ASN A 85 6.73 -6.41 -10.80
CA ASN A 85 7.85 -6.41 -11.77
C ASN A 85 7.43 -6.29 -13.24
N ASN A 86 6.17 -6.58 -13.58
CA ASN A 86 5.64 -6.38 -14.94
C ASN A 86 5.37 -4.90 -15.27
N VAL A 87 5.35 -4.02 -14.27
CA VAL A 87 5.12 -2.58 -14.41
C VAL A 87 6.46 -1.86 -14.45
N LYS A 88 6.71 -1.15 -15.55
CA LYS A 88 7.92 -0.34 -15.72
C LYS A 88 7.63 1.10 -15.31
N LEU A 89 8.34 1.56 -14.28
CA LEU A 89 8.41 2.96 -13.89
C LEU A 89 9.68 3.58 -14.47
N TYR A 90 9.65 4.89 -14.65
CA TYR A 90 10.76 5.67 -15.21
C TYR A 90 11.14 6.81 -14.25
N THR A 91 12.29 7.43 -14.46
CA THR A 91 12.76 8.55 -13.60
C THR A 91 11.82 9.75 -13.60
N ASP A 92 11.00 9.92 -14.64
CA ASP A 92 9.95 10.94 -14.79
C ASP A 92 8.57 10.46 -14.32
N THR A 93 8.50 9.36 -13.55
CA THR A 93 7.26 8.93 -12.92
C THR A 93 6.75 10.00 -11.96
N PHE A 94 5.45 10.28 -12.03
CA PHE A 94 4.75 11.17 -11.11
C PHE A 94 3.90 10.35 -10.14
N ALA A 95 4.04 10.59 -8.83
CA ALA A 95 3.25 9.93 -7.80
C ALA A 95 2.34 10.94 -7.07
N SER A 96 1.04 10.70 -7.03
CA SER A 96 0.09 11.53 -6.29
C SER A 96 -0.66 10.71 -5.26
N ILE A 97 -0.85 11.25 -4.05
CA ILE A 97 -1.81 10.67 -3.09
C ILE A 97 -3.20 11.19 -3.44
N LYS A 98 -4.12 10.28 -3.77
CA LYS A 98 -5.51 10.60 -4.10
C LYS A 98 -6.49 9.93 -3.14
N THR A 99 -7.70 10.45 -3.06
CA THR A 99 -8.79 9.89 -2.26
C THR A 99 -9.78 9.19 -3.18
N ARG A 100 -10.20 7.98 -2.83
CA ARG A 100 -11.23 7.26 -3.60
C ARG A 100 -12.61 7.88 -3.32
N GLY A 101 -13.14 8.64 -4.28
CA GLY A 101 -14.37 9.40 -4.07
C GLY A 101 -14.18 10.54 -3.06
N ILE A 102 -15.25 10.95 -2.38
CA ILE A 102 -15.23 12.16 -1.53
C ILE A 102 -14.69 11.88 -0.12
N ILE A 103 -14.99 10.72 0.47
CA ILE A 103 -14.66 10.36 1.86
C ILE A 103 -14.00 8.96 1.94
N GLY A 104 -13.48 8.46 0.82
CA GLY A 104 -12.91 7.12 0.79
C GLY A 104 -11.50 7.06 1.37
N GLU A 105 -10.93 5.87 1.25
CA GLU A 105 -9.53 5.64 1.56
C GLU A 105 -8.61 6.38 0.59
N LYS A 106 -7.43 6.77 1.09
CA LYS A 106 -6.37 7.32 0.25
C LYS A 106 -5.56 6.20 -0.38
N PHE A 107 -5.14 6.42 -1.62
CA PHE A 107 -4.32 5.52 -2.41
C PHE A 107 -3.25 6.32 -3.16
N VAL A 108 -2.23 5.63 -3.66
CA VAL A 108 -1.17 6.26 -4.47
C VAL A 108 -1.49 6.03 -5.94
N SER A 109 -1.62 7.12 -6.69
CA SER A 109 -1.76 7.09 -8.15
C SER A 109 -0.40 7.36 -8.77
N LEU A 110 0.06 6.42 -9.60
CA LEU A 110 1.28 6.56 -10.37
C LEU A 110 0.95 6.92 -11.82
N SER A 111 1.68 7.88 -12.36
CA SER A 111 1.80 8.14 -13.79
C SER A 111 3.21 7.74 -14.20
N PRO A 112 3.41 6.61 -14.91
CA PRO A 112 4.73 6.03 -15.12
C PRO A 112 5.68 6.89 -15.96
N GLY A 113 5.19 7.92 -16.64
CA GLY A 113 6.01 8.71 -17.57
C GLY A 113 6.44 7.90 -18.78
N GLY A 114 7.61 8.21 -19.33
CA GLY A 114 8.19 7.47 -20.45
C GLY A 114 9.35 8.16 -21.18
N GLY A 115 9.73 9.36 -20.75
CA GLY A 115 10.87 10.09 -21.30
C GLY A 115 12.20 9.82 -20.57
N GLY A 116 12.15 9.23 -19.37
CA GLY A 116 13.30 8.98 -18.51
C GLY A 116 13.97 7.61 -18.67
N GLU A 117 15.00 7.36 -17.87
CA GLU A 117 15.59 6.03 -17.73
C GLU A 117 14.65 5.13 -16.88
N PRO A 118 14.64 3.80 -17.11
CA PRO A 118 13.89 2.88 -16.26
C PRO A 118 14.31 2.99 -14.80
N LEU A 119 13.35 3.18 -13.90
CA LEU A 119 13.58 3.23 -12.47
C LEU A 119 13.87 1.82 -11.96
N GLN A 120 15.02 1.63 -11.31
CA GLN A 120 15.41 0.35 -10.74
C GLN A 120 14.80 0.14 -9.34
N ALA A 121 14.84 -1.11 -8.85
CA ALA A 121 14.50 -1.43 -7.47
C ALA A 121 15.34 -0.61 -6.48
N GLY A 122 14.70 -0.02 -5.48
CA GLY A 122 15.28 0.93 -4.55
C GLY A 122 15.40 2.36 -5.09
N GLY A 123 14.91 2.61 -6.30
CA GLY A 123 14.87 3.93 -6.91
C GLY A 123 13.92 4.89 -6.19
N ILE A 124 14.13 6.19 -6.41
CA ILE A 124 13.33 7.25 -5.80
C ILE A 124 12.53 7.97 -6.88
N ILE A 125 11.21 8.02 -6.71
CA ILE A 125 10.31 8.86 -7.50
C ILE A 125 10.44 10.29 -6.99
N ARG A 126 10.87 11.23 -7.84
CA ARG A 126 11.18 12.60 -7.41
C ARG A 126 9.98 13.53 -7.48
N ASP A 127 9.11 13.30 -8.46
CA ASP A 127 7.96 14.16 -8.70
C ASP A 127 6.74 13.59 -7.96
N THR A 128 6.42 14.23 -6.83
CA THR A 128 5.40 13.76 -5.90
C THR A 128 4.42 14.85 -5.52
N GLU A 129 3.14 14.52 -5.47
CA GLU A 129 2.07 15.42 -5.06
C GLU A 129 1.35 14.88 -3.83
N SER A 130 1.39 15.66 -2.75
CA SER A 130 0.68 15.31 -1.51
C SER A 130 -0.82 15.47 -1.71
N GLY A 131 -1.60 14.58 -1.11
CA GLY A 131 -3.05 14.61 -1.25
C GLY A 131 -3.65 15.80 -0.51
N LEU A 132 -4.71 16.40 -1.06
CA LEU A 132 -5.42 17.50 -0.42
C LEU A 132 -6.04 17.04 0.91
N ASP A 133 -5.98 17.91 1.90
CA ASP A 133 -6.75 17.78 3.12
C ASP A 133 -8.01 18.65 3.01
N LEU A 134 -9.19 18.05 3.25
CA LEU A 134 -10.45 18.79 3.19
C LEU A 134 -10.48 19.89 4.26
N GLU A 135 -9.85 19.64 5.40
CA GLU A 135 -9.70 20.61 6.49
C GLU A 135 -8.92 21.84 6.02
N GLU A 136 -7.84 21.62 5.26
CA GLU A 136 -7.01 22.67 4.70
C GLU A 136 -7.73 23.45 3.60
N LEU A 137 -8.49 22.76 2.74
CA LEU A 137 -9.34 23.41 1.73
C LEU A 137 -10.44 24.27 2.36
N VAL A 138 -11.11 23.76 3.40
CA VAL A 138 -12.15 24.51 4.13
C VAL A 138 -11.52 25.71 4.84
N SER A 139 -10.37 25.52 5.49
CA SER A 139 -9.65 26.62 6.13
C SER A 139 -9.22 27.68 5.11
N GLN A 140 -8.70 27.28 3.95
CA GLN A 140 -8.32 28.19 2.87
C GLN A 140 -9.54 28.94 2.30
N TYR A 141 -10.71 28.30 2.25
CA TYR A 141 -11.95 28.93 1.79
C TYR A 141 -12.52 29.92 2.83
N VAL A 142 -12.55 29.54 4.11
CA VAL A 142 -13.08 30.36 5.20
C VAL A 142 -12.16 31.54 5.52
N HIS A 143 -10.84 31.33 5.50
CA HIS A 143 -9.85 32.34 5.87
C HIS A 143 -9.21 33.06 4.68
N GLY A 144 -9.49 32.61 3.45
CA GLY A 144 -9.02 33.24 2.21
C GLY A 144 -7.50 33.39 2.13
N LYS A 145 -6.78 32.38 1.63
CA LYS A 145 -5.31 32.38 1.41
C LYS A 145 -4.56 33.31 2.39
N VAL A 146 -4.46 32.90 3.65
CA VAL A 146 -3.46 33.53 4.52
C VAL A 146 -2.10 33.12 3.98
N LYS A 147 -1.36 34.16 3.59
CA LYS A 147 -0.11 34.13 2.83
C LYS A 147 0.99 33.31 3.49
#